data_AF-A0A1F8X3F8-F1
#
_entry.id   AF-A0A1F8X3F8-F1
#
_cell.length_a   1.000
_cell.length_b   1.000
_cell.length_c   1.000
_cell.angle_alpha   90.00
_cell.angle_beta   90.00
_cell.angle_gamma   90.00
#
_symmetry.space_group_name_H-M   'P 1'
#
loop_
_entity.id
_entity.type
_entity.pdbx_description
1 polymer ?
#
loop_
_entity_poly.entity_id
_entity_poly.type
_entity_poly.pdbx_seq_one_letter_code
_entity_poly.pdbx_strand_id
1 'polypeptide(L)'
;MRTAKMILFLPLLFLALMATEAPGYYFGGLDDYAAGVPSQEDKLPFMSSGREVLYSGTVADIEPDSRSILIRSRVSGFFGPELVGIPVQMNNTGTVNICYRDTGECEIAGTEGWDTISSIPRETLLNADIVVVGYAEDQSRLITITTDSKPA
;
A
#
# COMPACT_ATOMS: atom_id res chain seq x y z
N MET A 1 5.74 30.24 -60.99
CA MET A 1 6.21 30.02 -59.60
C MET A 1 5.02 30.20 -58.67
N ARG A 2 4.36 29.10 -58.28
CA ARG A 2 3.26 29.14 -57.30
C ARG A 2 3.40 27.97 -56.33
N THR A 3 3.38 28.35 -55.05
CA THR A 3 2.82 27.63 -53.90
C THR A 3 3.40 26.26 -53.54
N ALA A 4 4.39 26.28 -52.64
CA ALA A 4 4.56 25.23 -51.63
C ALA A 4 4.34 25.88 -50.26
N LYS A 5 3.09 25.85 -49.77
CA LYS A 5 2.69 26.48 -48.51
C LYS A 5 1.72 25.55 -47.77
N MET A 6 2.08 24.28 -47.57
CA MET A 6 1.22 23.37 -46.80
C MET A 6 1.94 22.09 -46.34
N ILE A 7 3.13 22.17 -45.72
CA ILE A 7 3.75 20.99 -45.08
C ILE A 7 4.44 21.44 -43.79
N LEU A 8 3.68 21.94 -42.83
CA LEU A 8 4.23 22.25 -41.49
C LEU A 8 3.23 22.05 -40.34
N PHE A 9 2.11 21.37 -40.60
CA PHE A 9 1.14 21.04 -39.54
C PHE A 9 1.24 19.58 -39.06
N LEU A 10 1.84 18.69 -39.85
CA LEU A 10 1.94 17.26 -39.51
C LEU A 10 2.97 16.92 -38.40
N PRO A 11 4.17 17.55 -38.32
CA PRO A 11 5.13 17.17 -37.29
C PRO A 11 4.76 17.72 -35.89
N LEU A 12 3.99 18.79 -35.82
CA LEU A 12 3.52 19.37 -34.55
C LEU A 12 2.39 18.54 -33.89
N LEU A 13 1.53 17.89 -34.70
CA LEU A 13 0.50 17.01 -34.18
C LEU A 13 1.09 15.72 -33.55
N PHE A 14 2.22 15.24 -34.09
CA PHE A 14 2.89 14.04 -33.58
C PHE A 14 3.59 14.28 -32.23
N LEU A 15 4.12 15.48 -32.01
CA LEU A 15 4.68 15.88 -30.71
C LEU A 15 3.61 16.05 -29.63
N ALA A 16 2.42 16.53 -30.00
CA ALA A 16 1.29 16.66 -29.06
C ALA A 16 0.71 15.31 -28.63
N LEU A 17 0.78 14.27 -29.48
CA LEU A 17 0.35 12.91 -29.17
C LEU A 17 1.35 12.12 -28.31
N MET A 18 2.62 12.54 -28.26
CA MET A 18 3.66 11.91 -27.42
C MET A 18 3.75 12.53 -26.01
N ALA A 19 2.99 13.60 -25.75
CA ALA A 19 2.96 14.30 -24.46
C ALA A 19 1.85 13.78 -23.52
N THR A 20 1.08 12.77 -23.93
CA THR A 20 0.21 12.06 -22.99
C THR A 20 1.06 10.99 -22.33
N GLU A 21 1.51 11.27 -21.11
CA GLU A 21 1.95 10.23 -20.18
C GLU A 21 0.86 9.16 -20.18
N ALA A 22 1.13 8.02 -20.82
CA ALA A 22 0.27 6.86 -20.65
C ALA A 22 0.21 6.63 -19.14
N PRO A 23 -0.96 6.53 -18.50
CA PRO A 23 -1.01 6.14 -17.10
C PRO A 23 -0.23 4.84 -17.01
N GLY A 24 0.90 4.88 -16.33
CA GLY A 24 1.80 3.76 -16.20
C GLY A 24 1.07 2.69 -15.42
N TYR A 25 0.37 1.81 -16.12
CA TYR A 25 -0.13 0.59 -15.54
C TYR A 25 1.09 -0.25 -15.22
N TYR A 26 1.53 -0.18 -13.98
CA TYR A 26 2.52 -1.10 -13.45
C TYR A 26 1.84 -2.47 -13.36
N PHE A 27 2.17 -3.33 -14.32
CA PHE A 27 1.90 -4.76 -14.21
C PHE A 27 3.01 -5.32 -13.33
N GLY A 28 2.71 -5.52 -12.05
CA GLY A 28 3.62 -6.22 -11.14
C GLY A 28 4.09 -7.51 -11.80
N GLY A 29 5.41 -7.71 -11.82
CA GLY A 29 6.01 -8.88 -12.45
C GLY A 29 5.59 -10.16 -11.75
N LEU A 30 5.81 -11.31 -12.39
CA LEU A 30 5.63 -12.63 -11.77
C LEU A 30 6.31 -12.77 -10.39
N ASP A 31 7.36 -11.98 -10.14
CA ASP A 31 8.06 -11.91 -8.86
C ASP A 31 7.24 -11.20 -7.76
N ASP A 32 6.40 -10.21 -8.11
CA ASP A 32 5.45 -9.56 -7.18
C ASP A 32 4.29 -10.51 -6.84
N TYR A 33 3.90 -11.36 -7.79
CA TYR A 33 2.96 -12.46 -7.54
C TYR A 33 3.59 -13.54 -6.63
N ALA A 34 4.87 -13.85 -6.79
CA ALA A 34 5.61 -14.75 -5.92
C ALA A 34 5.85 -14.17 -4.52
N ALA A 35 5.86 -12.84 -4.38
CA ALA A 35 5.99 -12.11 -3.11
C ALA A 35 4.66 -11.91 -2.35
N GLY A 36 3.53 -12.38 -2.90
CA GLY A 36 2.24 -12.35 -2.22
C GLY A 36 1.54 -10.98 -2.22
N VAL A 37 1.76 -10.15 -3.24
CA VAL A 37 1.06 -8.86 -3.38
C VAL A 37 -0.41 -9.13 -3.77
N PRO A 38 -1.41 -8.48 -3.14
CA PRO A 38 -2.83 -8.70 -3.45
C PRO A 38 -3.14 -8.47 -4.94
N SER A 39 -4.05 -9.28 -5.51
CA SER A 39 -4.61 -9.03 -6.85
C SER A 39 -5.19 -7.62 -6.94
N GLN A 40 -4.85 -6.88 -7.99
CA GLN A 40 -5.33 -5.50 -8.19
C GLN A 40 -6.87 -5.40 -8.21
N GLU A 41 -7.56 -6.50 -8.52
CA GLU A 41 -9.02 -6.59 -8.59
C GLU A 41 -9.70 -6.46 -7.22
N ASP A 42 -8.99 -6.71 -6.12
CA ASP A 42 -9.50 -6.56 -4.75
C ASP A 42 -9.15 -5.20 -4.12
N LYS A 43 -8.47 -4.31 -4.86
CA LYS A 43 -8.06 -2.99 -4.35
C LYS A 43 -9.25 -2.02 -4.39
N LEU A 44 -9.64 -1.51 -3.23
CA LEU A 44 -10.53 -0.35 -3.16
C LEU A 44 -9.88 0.81 -3.94
N PRO A 45 -10.63 1.54 -4.78
CA PRO A 45 -10.09 2.65 -5.56
C PRO A 45 -9.90 3.86 -4.63
N PHE A 46 -8.86 3.82 -3.81
CA PHE A 46 -8.43 4.98 -3.05
C PHE A 46 -7.00 5.32 -3.42
N MET A 47 -6.90 6.44 -4.16
CA MET A 47 -5.74 7.29 -4.35
C MET A 47 -4.94 7.14 -5.65
N SER A 48 -5.26 8.02 -6.60
CA SER A 48 -4.41 8.47 -7.70
C SER A 48 -3.24 9.37 -7.25
N SER A 49 -2.71 9.18 -6.03
CA SER A 49 -1.68 10.06 -5.42
C SER A 49 -0.25 9.51 -5.49
N GLY A 50 -0.05 8.42 -6.23
CA GLY A 50 1.25 7.74 -6.35
C GLY A 50 1.58 6.80 -5.18
N ARG A 51 0.78 6.80 -4.11
CA ARG A 51 0.92 5.84 -3.00
C ARG A 51 0.08 4.60 -3.28
N GLU A 52 0.60 3.43 -2.99
CA GLU A 52 -0.07 2.15 -3.22
C GLU A 52 -0.21 1.34 -1.93
N VAL A 53 -1.24 0.50 -1.88
CA VAL A 53 -1.36 -0.53 -0.83
C VAL A 53 -0.29 -1.58 -1.11
N LEU A 54 0.70 -1.64 -0.22
CA LEU A 54 1.81 -2.60 -0.27
C LEU A 54 1.37 -3.92 0.36
N TYR A 55 0.72 -3.85 1.53
CA TYR A 55 0.28 -5.02 2.29
C TYR A 55 -1.09 -4.78 2.90
N SER A 56 -1.90 -5.84 2.97
CA SER A 56 -3.19 -5.85 3.67
C SER A 56 -3.44 -7.23 4.26
N GLY A 57 -3.96 -7.29 5.48
CA GLY A 57 -4.27 -8.56 6.14
C GLY A 57 -4.53 -8.39 7.63
N THR A 58 -4.24 -9.45 8.38
CA THR A 58 -4.39 -9.47 9.85
C THR A 58 -3.03 -9.57 10.51
N VAL A 59 -2.82 -8.86 11.61
CA VAL A 59 -1.59 -8.97 12.39
C VAL A 59 -1.57 -10.33 13.08
N ALA A 60 -0.63 -11.20 12.67
CA ALA A 60 -0.47 -12.54 13.22
C ALA A 60 0.56 -12.58 14.36
N ASP A 61 1.62 -11.78 14.24
CA ASP A 61 2.68 -11.68 15.24
C ASP A 61 3.36 -10.31 15.19
N ILE A 62 4.07 -9.97 16.27
CA ILE A 62 4.89 -8.77 16.41
C ILE A 62 6.24 -9.23 16.95
N GLU A 63 7.31 -8.87 16.28
CA GLU A 63 8.68 -9.29 16.58
C GLU A 63 9.51 -8.05 16.95
N PRO A 64 9.68 -7.75 18.25
CA PRO A 64 10.34 -6.52 18.67
C PRO A 64 11.82 -6.45 18.31
N ASP A 65 12.51 -7.59 18.35
CA ASP A 65 13.95 -7.68 18.10
C ASP A 65 14.31 -7.29 16.66
N SER A 66 13.45 -7.65 15.70
CA SER A 66 13.59 -7.36 14.27
C SER A 66 12.76 -6.16 13.81
N ARG A 67 12.01 -5.51 14.72
CA ARG A 67 11.08 -4.40 14.41
C ARG A 67 10.13 -4.75 13.27
N SER A 68 9.59 -5.96 13.30
CA SER A 68 8.69 -6.49 12.27
C SER A 68 7.32 -6.82 12.81
N ILE A 69 6.32 -6.71 11.93
CA ILE A 69 4.98 -7.24 12.14
C ILE A 69 4.78 -8.36 11.11
N LEU A 70 4.36 -9.53 11.56
CA LEU A 70 3.95 -10.60 10.67
C LEU A 70 2.48 -10.39 10.28
N ILE A 71 2.23 -10.11 9.01
CA ILE A 71 0.89 -9.92 8.47
C ILE A 71 0.45 -11.23 7.81
N ARG A 72 -0.68 -11.79 8.23
CA ARG A 72 -1.35 -12.89 7.54
C ARG A 72 -2.28 -12.30 6.48
N SER A 73 -1.85 -12.39 5.23
CA SER A 73 -2.57 -11.88 4.07
C SER A 73 -3.21 -13.01 3.26
N ARG A 74 -4.33 -12.73 2.61
CA ARG A 74 -4.97 -13.64 1.66
C ARG A 74 -4.50 -13.29 0.25
N VAL A 75 -3.92 -14.26 -0.44
CA VAL A 75 -3.38 -14.12 -1.79
C VAL A 75 -4.03 -15.12 -2.73
N SER A 76 -4.04 -14.81 -4.02
CA SER A 76 -4.55 -15.71 -5.05
C SER A 76 -3.56 -16.86 -5.28
N GLY A 77 -3.94 -18.07 -4.89
CA GLY A 77 -3.18 -19.30 -5.14
C GLY A 77 -3.70 -20.09 -6.33
N PHE A 78 -2.91 -21.06 -6.81
CA PHE A 78 -3.24 -21.88 -7.98
C PHE A 78 -4.52 -22.71 -7.78
N PHE A 79 -4.81 -23.12 -6.55
CA PHE A 79 -6.00 -23.90 -6.18
C PHE A 79 -7.09 -23.07 -5.51
N GLY A 80 -6.95 -21.74 -5.47
CA GLY A 80 -7.84 -20.81 -4.77
C GLY A 80 -7.09 -19.91 -3.79
N PRO A 81 -7.78 -19.07 -3.02
CA PRO A 81 -7.13 -18.14 -2.10
C PRO A 81 -6.37 -18.86 -0.98
N GLU A 82 -5.10 -18.49 -0.79
CA GLU A 82 -4.20 -19.03 0.22
C GLU A 82 -3.86 -17.96 1.26
N LEU A 83 -3.49 -18.38 2.48
CA LEU A 83 -3.04 -17.47 3.53
C LEU A 83 -1.51 -17.55 3.64
N VAL A 84 -0.85 -16.41 3.47
CA VAL A 84 0.60 -16.28 3.56
C VAL A 84 0.98 -15.33 4.69
N GLY A 85 2.07 -15.65 5.39
CA GLY A 85 2.68 -14.77 6.39
C GLY A 85 3.73 -13.88 5.75
N ILE A 86 3.54 -12.57 5.84
CA ILE A 86 4.42 -11.57 5.24
C ILE A 86 5.08 -10.77 6.38
N PRO A 87 6.39 -10.92 6.61
CA PRO A 87 7.09 -10.10 7.60
C PRO A 87 7.27 -8.69 7.06
N VAL A 88 6.67 -7.71 7.71
CA VAL A 88 6.79 -6.30 7.36
C VAL A 88 7.71 -5.63 8.36
N GLN A 89 8.94 -5.35 7.93
CA GLN A 89 9.87 -4.51 8.70
C GLN A 89 9.37 -3.07 8.71
N MET A 90 9.52 -2.44 9.87
CA MET A 90 9.15 -1.06 10.12
C MET A 90 10.33 -0.28 10.64
N ASN A 91 10.49 0.93 10.13
CA ASN A 91 11.48 1.87 10.63
C ASN A 91 10.80 2.91 11.53
N ASN A 92 11.57 3.90 11.98
CA ASN A 92 11.08 4.95 12.88
C ASN A 92 10.44 6.12 12.11
N THR A 93 10.13 5.95 10.82
CA THR A 93 9.50 6.97 9.99
C THR A 93 8.20 6.44 9.40
N GLY A 94 7.08 6.96 9.84
CA GLY A 94 5.79 6.52 9.30
C GLY A 94 4.63 6.99 10.15
N THR A 95 3.53 7.30 9.49
CA THR A 95 2.30 7.69 10.19
C THR A 95 1.52 6.43 10.52
N VAL A 96 1.19 6.26 11.80
CA VAL A 96 0.38 5.14 12.29
C VAL A 96 -0.98 5.69 12.68
N ASN A 97 -2.02 5.16 12.05
CA ASN A 97 -3.41 5.43 12.35
C ASN A 97 -4.01 4.21 13.04
N ILE A 98 -4.83 4.44 14.06
CA ILE A 98 -5.67 3.41 14.68
C ILE A 98 -7.13 3.76 14.41
N CYS A 99 -7.87 2.80 13.86
CA CYS A 99 -9.30 2.87 13.66
C CYS A 99 -10.00 1.88 14.60
N TYR A 100 -11.10 2.28 15.20
CA TYR A 100 -11.89 1.42 16.08
C TYR A 100 -13.17 0.97 15.38
N ARG A 101 -13.41 -0.34 15.34
CA ARG A 101 -14.51 -0.94 14.57
C ARG A 101 -15.88 -0.63 15.19
N ASP A 102 -15.94 -0.53 16.50
CA ASP A 102 -17.15 -0.21 17.26
C ASP A 102 -17.68 1.20 16.99
N THR A 103 -16.81 2.19 16.88
CA THR A 103 -17.18 3.60 16.66
C THR A 103 -17.02 4.07 15.22
N GLY A 104 -16.17 3.40 14.44
CA GLY A 104 -15.72 3.85 13.12
C GLY A 104 -14.77 5.06 13.16
N GLU A 105 -14.33 5.48 14.35
CA GLU A 105 -13.40 6.59 14.50
C GLU A 105 -11.96 6.16 14.21
N CYS A 106 -11.21 7.02 13.52
CA CYS A 106 -9.78 6.83 13.26
C CYS A 106 -8.99 8.01 13.83
N GLU A 107 -7.89 7.71 14.52
CA GLU A 107 -6.98 8.73 15.07
C GLU A 107 -5.54 8.45 14.64
N ILE A 108 -4.74 9.52 14.53
CA ILE A 108 -3.30 9.41 14.33
C ILE A 108 -2.71 9.04 15.69
N ALA A 109 -2.23 7.80 15.81
CA ALA A 109 -1.56 7.31 17.01
C ALA A 109 -0.13 7.87 17.13
N GLY A 110 0.53 8.15 16.00
CA GLY A 110 1.86 8.73 15.98
C GLY A 110 2.48 8.82 14.59
N THR A 111 3.67 9.43 14.52
CA THR A 111 4.44 9.62 13.27
C THR A 111 5.82 8.97 13.30
N GLU A 112 6.07 8.16 14.33
CA GLU A 112 7.38 7.55 14.62
C GLU A 112 7.42 6.06 14.23
N GLY A 113 6.53 5.63 13.31
CA GLY A 113 6.50 4.28 12.75
C GLY A 113 6.51 3.18 13.81
N TRP A 114 7.63 2.45 13.91
CA TRP A 114 7.84 1.38 14.87
C TRP A 114 7.66 1.81 16.32
N ASP A 115 8.19 2.97 16.72
CA ASP A 115 8.13 3.40 18.12
C ASP A 115 6.67 3.59 18.55
N THR A 116 5.83 4.11 17.65
CA THR A 116 4.39 4.22 17.86
C THR A 116 3.74 2.83 17.98
N ILE A 117 4.05 1.90 17.09
CA ILE A 117 3.49 0.54 17.11
C ILE A 117 3.90 -0.25 18.35
N SER A 118 5.16 -0.15 18.75
CA SER A 118 5.69 -0.83 19.94
C SER A 118 5.08 -0.32 21.25
N SER A 119 4.50 0.89 21.23
CA SER A 119 3.78 1.47 22.37
C SER A 119 2.33 0.99 22.50
N ILE A 120 1.75 0.44 21.43
CA ILE A 120 0.38 -0.09 21.44
C ILE A 120 0.41 -1.48 22.12
N PRO A 121 -0.52 -1.78 23.05
CA PRO A 121 -0.58 -3.09 23.67
C PRO A 121 -0.68 -4.21 22.62
N ARG A 122 0.11 -5.27 22.81
CA ARG A 122 0.22 -6.38 21.86
C ARG A 122 -1.13 -7.04 21.62
N GLU A 123 -1.96 -7.16 22.65
CA GLU A 123 -3.31 -7.69 22.60
C GLU A 123 -4.26 -6.86 21.72
N THR A 124 -4.05 -5.54 21.63
CA THR A 124 -4.83 -4.65 20.76
C THR A 124 -4.44 -4.84 19.29
N LEU A 125 -3.18 -5.17 19.05
CA LEU A 125 -2.61 -5.35 17.72
C LEU A 125 -2.85 -6.76 17.17
N LEU A 126 -2.76 -7.81 17.99
CA LEU A 126 -2.95 -9.18 17.53
C LEU A 126 -4.38 -9.39 16.98
N ASN A 127 -4.47 -9.97 15.79
CA ASN A 127 -5.70 -10.13 15.01
C ASN A 127 -6.37 -8.83 14.54
N ALA A 128 -5.74 -7.67 14.77
CA ALA A 128 -6.20 -6.42 14.16
C ALA A 128 -6.01 -6.49 12.64
N ASP A 129 -6.93 -5.86 11.90
CA ASP A 129 -6.76 -5.68 10.46
C ASP A 129 -5.71 -4.59 10.24
N ILE A 130 -4.79 -4.80 9.31
CA ILE A 130 -3.72 -3.85 9.02
C ILE A 130 -3.62 -3.60 7.52
N VAL A 131 -3.47 -2.33 7.16
CA VAL A 131 -3.19 -1.87 5.80
C VAL A 131 -1.93 -1.02 5.83
N VAL A 132 -0.97 -1.38 5.00
CA VAL A 132 0.31 -0.67 4.84
C VAL A 132 0.33 -0.01 3.47
N VAL A 133 0.38 1.32 3.45
CA VAL A 133 0.38 2.15 2.25
C VAL A 133 1.70 2.91 2.15
N GLY A 134 2.31 2.91 0.97
CA GLY A 134 3.59 3.57 0.77
C GLY A 134 3.99 3.61 -0.70
N TYR A 135 5.28 3.84 -0.94
CA TYR A 135 5.92 3.58 -2.23
C TYR A 135 6.76 2.31 -2.07
N ALA A 136 6.85 1.47 -3.11
CA ALA A 136 7.71 0.27 -3.06
C ALA A 136 9.16 0.58 -2.65
N GLU A 137 9.65 1.75 -3.06
CA GLU A 137 11.02 2.24 -2.86
C GLU A 137 11.22 2.98 -1.50
N ASP A 138 10.13 3.36 -0.81
CA ASP A 138 10.17 4.21 0.39
C ASP A 138 9.80 3.43 1.66
N GLN A 139 10.57 3.65 2.71
CA GLN A 139 10.31 3.07 4.02
C GLN A 139 9.30 3.90 4.83
N SER A 140 9.00 5.13 4.41
CA SER A 140 8.00 6.03 5.02
C SER A 140 6.57 5.54 4.71
N ARG A 141 6.00 4.79 5.64
CA ARG A 141 4.71 4.11 5.44
C ARG A 141 3.59 4.79 6.20
N LEU A 142 2.40 4.83 5.58
CA LEU A 142 1.14 5.04 6.28
C LEU A 142 0.62 3.67 6.69
N ILE A 143 0.46 3.47 7.98
CA ILE A 143 0.03 2.19 8.56
C ILE A 143 -1.31 2.45 9.22
N THR A 144 -2.36 1.80 8.74
CA THR A 144 -3.68 1.87 9.35
C THR A 144 -3.98 0.53 10.01
N ILE A 145 -4.24 0.55 11.30
CA ILE A 145 -4.58 -0.62 12.12
C ILE A 145 -6.04 -0.47 12.55
N THR A 146 -6.87 -1.48 12.30
CA THR A 146 -8.27 -1.51 12.72
C THR A 146 -8.46 -2.55 13.81
N THR A 147 -8.90 -2.10 14.99
CA THR A 147 -9.11 -2.94 16.18
C THR A 147 -10.56 -2.81 16.69
N ASP A 148 -10.99 -3.68 17.60
CA ASP A 148 -12.40 -3.79 17.97
C ASP A 148 -12.90 -2.61 18.80
N SER A 149 -12.13 -2.16 19.80
CA SER A 149 -12.57 -1.12 20.74
C SER A 149 -11.41 -0.28 21.26
N LYS A 150 -11.69 0.98 21.55
CA LYS A 150 -10.71 1.88 22.17
C LYS A 150 -10.39 1.43 23.60
N PRO A 151 -9.10 1.28 23.98
CA PRO A 151 -8.75 1.01 25.37
C PRO A 151 -9.25 2.17 26.25
N ALA A 152 -9.91 1.81 27.35
CA ALA A 152 -10.57 2.74 28.28
C ALA A 152 -9.59 3.62 29.07
#